data_AF-Q5NRD5-F1
#
_entry.id   AF-Q5NRD5-F1
#
_cell.length_a   1.000
_cell.length_b   1.000
_cell.length_c   1.000
_cell.angle_alpha   90.00
_cell.angle_beta   90.00
_cell.angle_gamma   90.00
#
_symmetry.space_group_name_H-M   'P 1'
#
loop_
_entity.id
_entity.type
_entity.pdbx_description
1 polymer ?
#
loop_
_entity_poly.entity_id
_entity_poly.type
_entity_poly.pdbx_seq_one_letter_code
_entity_poly.pdbx_strand_id
1 'polypeptide(L)' 'MLNLSDFSLSLLLPVILILSAALTLAFYFANRKDNYHSKFPAVRIAIGSFAYFAVSAFILSHIGELLYDTMLS' A
#
# COMPACT_ATOMS: atom_id res chain seq x y z
N MET A 1 -18.87 7.65 -14.46
CA MET A 1 -18.26 6.35 -14.13
C MET A 1 -16.86 6.29 -14.74
N LEU A 2 -15.83 6.58 -13.93
CA LEU A 2 -14.45 6.21 -14.29
C LEU A 2 -14.38 4.69 -14.28
N ASN A 3 -14.22 4.07 -15.44
CA ASN A 3 -14.21 2.64 -15.60
C ASN A 3 -12.85 2.11 -15.09
N LEU A 4 -12.76 1.88 -13.78
CA LEU A 4 -11.56 1.34 -13.12
C LEU A 4 -11.15 -0.04 -13.69
N SER A 5 -12.03 -0.71 -14.46
CA SER A 5 -11.73 -1.92 -15.22
C SER A 5 -10.76 -1.71 -16.40
N ASP A 6 -10.55 -0.48 -16.87
CA ASP A 6 -9.70 -0.19 -18.03
C ASP A 6 -8.23 0.00 -17.65
N PHE A 7 -7.92 0.20 -16.37
CA PHE A 7 -6.55 0.14 -15.88
C PHE A 7 -6.13 -1.31 -15.71
N SER A 8 -5.47 -1.85 -16.74
CA SER A 8 -4.89 -3.19 -16.68
C SER A 8 -4.02 -3.32 -15.43
N LEU A 9 -4.26 -4.38 -14.64
CA LEU A 9 -3.46 -4.70 -13.45
C LEU A 9 -1.95 -4.68 -13.74
N SER A 10 -1.56 -5.04 -14.97
CA SER A 10 -0.17 -4.99 -15.44
C SER A 10 0.44 -3.59 -15.51
N LEU A 11 -0.35 -2.53 -15.69
CA LEU A 11 0.10 -1.14 -15.63
C LEU A 11 0.23 -0.62 -14.19
N LEU A 12 -0.58 -1.14 -13.27
CA LEU A 12 -0.55 -0.77 -11.85
C LEU A 12 0.49 -1.57 -11.05
N LEU A 13 0.83 -2.78 -11.52
CA LEU A 13 1.77 -3.67 -10.84
C LEU A 13 3.13 -3.01 -10.54
N PRO A 14 3.78 -2.27 -11.46
CA PRO A 14 5.06 -1.60 -11.16
C PRO A 14 4.92 -0.58 -10.04
N VAL A 15 3.84 0.20 -10.05
CA VAL A 15 3.56 1.23 -9.04
C VAL A 15 3.32 0.59 -7.67
N ILE A 16 2.53 -0.49 -7.62
CA ILE A 16 2.27 -1.27 -6.40
C ILE A 16 3.57 -1.83 -5.84
N LEU A 17 4.41 -2.42 -6.68
CA LEU A 17 5.70 -2.99 -6.26
C LEU A 17 6.66 -1.93 -5.72
N ILE A 18 6.75 -0.77 -6.38
CA ILE A 18 7.61 0.34 -5.93
C ILE A 18 7.13 0.90 -4.59
N LEU A 19 5.83 1.17 -4.45
CA LEU A 19 5.26 1.70 -3.21
C LEU A 19 5.39 0.70 -2.05
N SER A 20 5.15 -0.59 -2.31
CA SER A 20 5.32 -1.65 -1.31
C SER A 20 6.79 -1.80 -0.88
N ALA A 21 7.74 -1.72 -1.82
CA ALA A 21 9.17 -1.76 -1.51
C ALA A 21 9.62 -0.54 -0.70
N ALA A 22 9.15 0.67 -1.05
CA ALA A 22 9.44 1.89 -0.30
C ALA A 22 8.92 1.82 1.13
N LEU A 23 7.69 1.31 1.32
CA LEU A 23 7.10 1.13 2.64
C LEU A 23 7.88 0.10 3.48
N THR A 24 8.29 -1.00 2.85
CA THR A 24 9.15 -2.02 3.47
C THR A 24 10.47 -1.44 3.95
N LEU A 25 11.09 -0.59 3.14
CA LEU A 25 12.34 0.08 3.48
C LEU A 25 12.16 1.07 4.65
N ALA A 26 11.08 1.84 4.65
CA ALA A 26 10.75 2.75 5.74
C ALA A 26 10.55 2.01 7.07
N PHE A 27 9.79 0.92 7.07
CA PHE A 27 9.60 0.09 8.27
C PHE A 27 10.88 -0.62 8.71
N TYR A 28 11.74 -1.03 7.77
CA TYR A 28 13.04 -1.58 8.09
C TYR A 28 13.93 -0.56 8.81
N PHE A 29 14.01 0.67 8.32
CA PHE A 29 14.78 1.74 8.97
C PHE A 29 14.20 2.13 10.34
N ALA A 30 12.86 2.21 10.46
CA ALA A 30 12.20 2.48 11.74
C ALA A 30 12.52 1.39 12.77
N ASN A 31 12.37 0.11 12.42
CA ASN A 31 12.70 -1.01 13.30
C ASN A 31 14.19 -1.07 13.68
N ARG A 32 15.09 -0.65 12.77
CA ARG A 32 16.52 -0.61 13.05
C ARG A 32 16.89 0.51 14.03
N LYS A 33 16.18 1.65 13.99
CA LYS A 33 16.41 2.81 14.85
C LYS A 33 15.99 2.56 16.28
N ASP A 34 14.90 1.83 16.49
CA ASP A 34 14.34 1.57 17.82
C ASP A 34 15.01 0.41 18.56
N ASN A 35 16.00 -0.26 17.95
CA ASN A 35 16.75 -1.42 18.50
C ASN A 35 15.86 -2.58 18.99
N TYR A 36 14.56 -2.55 18.66
CA TYR A 36 13.53 -3.36 19.31
C TYR A 36 13.70 -4.84 18.99
N HIS A 37 14.10 -5.17 17.76
CA HIS A 37 14.38 -6.55 17.34
C HIS A 37 15.48 -6.62 16.27
N SER A 38 16.73 -6.75 16.71
CA SER A 38 17.88 -7.10 15.84
C SER A 38 17.65 -8.34 14.96
N LYS A 39 16.64 -9.17 15.26
CA LYS A 39 16.31 -10.42 14.55
C LYS A 39 14.99 -10.37 13.78
N PHE A 40 14.32 -9.22 13.62
CA PHE A 40 13.07 -9.20 12.87
C PHE A 40 13.34 -9.49 11.38
N PRO A 41 12.84 -10.61 10.82
CA PRO A 41 13.20 -11.01 9.46
C PRO A 41 12.68 -9.98 8.45
N ALA A 42 13.54 -9.56 7.52
CA ALA A 42 13.16 -8.64 6.44
C ALA A 42 11.90 -9.11 5.68
N VAL A 43 11.73 -10.42 5.53
CA VAL A 43 10.54 -11.04 4.92
C VAL A 43 9.25 -10.72 5.69
N ARG A 44 9.27 -10.74 7.03
CA ARG A 44 8.10 -10.36 7.83
C ARG A 44 7.75 -8.88 7.68
N ILE A 45 8.77 -8.02 7.60
CA ILE A 45 8.58 -6.59 7.35
C ILE A 45 7.98 -6.39 5.96
N ALA A 46 8.47 -7.07 4.94
CA ALA A 46 7.94 -6.98 3.58
C ALA A 46 6.48 -7.43 3.49
N ILE A 47 6.13 -8.58 4.07
CA ILE A 47 4.74 -9.09 4.10
C ILE A 47 3.83 -8.13 4.86
N GLY A 48 4.26 -7.65 6.03
CA GLY A 48 3.49 -6.67 6.81
C GLY A 48 3.29 -5.35 6.06
N SER A 49 4.31 -4.88 5.36
CA SER A 49 4.26 -3.65 4.55
C SER A 49 3.31 -3.80 3.37
N PHE A 50 3.35 -4.94 2.67
CA PHE A 50 2.42 -5.24 1.59
C PHE A 50 0.97 -5.31 2.08
N ALA A 51 0.72 -6.00 3.20
CA ALA A 51 -0.61 -6.07 3.79
C ALA A 51 -1.12 -4.68 4.21
N TYR A 52 -0.27 -3.87 4.83
CA TYR A 52 -0.62 -2.50 5.23
C TYR A 52 -0.96 -1.62 4.02
N PHE A 53 -0.13 -1.67 2.97
CA PHE A 53 -0.39 -0.98 1.71
C PHE A 53 -1.73 -1.41 1.09
N ALA A 54 -2.01 -2.71 1.03
CA ALA A 54 -3.25 -3.24 0.45
C ALA A 54 -4.50 -2.74 1.21
N VAL A 55 -4.46 -2.76 2.55
CA VAL A 55 -5.56 -2.25 3.38
C VAL A 55 -5.75 -0.75 3.19
N SER A 56 -4.67 0.04 3.18
CA SER A 56 -4.76 1.48 2.95
C SER A 56 -5.32 1.80 1.56
N ALA A 57 -4.87 1.09 0.52
CA ALA A 57 -5.37 1.27 -0.84
C ALA A 57 -6.87 0.94 -0.95
N PHE A 58 -7.33 -0.12 -0.27
CA PHE A 58 -8.75 -0.48 -0.22
C PHE A 58 -9.59 0.62 0.43
N ILE A 59 -9.18 1.11 1.61
CA ILE A 59 -9.89 2.18 2.32
C ILE A 59 -9.94 3.45 1.48
N LEU A 60 -8.81 3.83 0.88
CA LEU A 60 -8.72 5.05 0.06
C LEU A 60 -9.61 4.95 -1.19
N SER A 61 -9.68 3.78 -1.82
CA SER A 61 -10.61 3.53 -2.93
C SER A 61 -12.06 3.73 -2.50
N HIS A 62 -12.44 3.19 -1.34
CA HIS A 62 -13.81 3.28 -0.83
C HIS A 62 -14.19 4.72 -0.48
N ILE A 63 -13.27 5.49 0.12
CA ILE A 63 -13.48 6.91 0.41
C ILE A 63 -13.58 7.71 -0.89
N GLY A 64 -12.73 7.42 -1.88
CA GLY A 64 -12.75 8.09 -3.17
C GLY A 64 -14.06 7.86 -3.93
N GLU A 65 -14.58 6.64 -3.90
CA GLU A 65 -15.88 6.29 -4.47
C GLU A 65 -17.02 7.03 -3.75
N LEU A 66 -17.02 7.02 -2.42
CA LEU A 66 -18.02 7.74 -1.63
C LEU A 66 -18.02 9.25 -1.90
N LEU A 67 -16.84 9.87 -2.00
CA LEU A 67 -16.69 11.29 -2.36
C LEU A 67 -17.16 11.59 -3.78
N TYR A 68 -16.87 10.71 -4.73
CA TYR A 68 -17.33 10.85 -6.11
C TYR A 68 -18.86 10.82 -6.18
N ASP A 69 -19.49 9.89 -5.47
CA ASP A 69 -20.94 9.76 -5.42
C ASP A 69 -21.59 10.96 -4.73
N THR A 70 -20.96 11.53 -3.69
CA THR A 70 -21.48 12.75 -3.04
C THR A 70 -21.33 14.01 -3.89
N MET A 71 -20.34 14.10 -4.77
CA MET A 71 -20.16 15.27 -5.64
C MET A 71 -21.02 15.24 -6.91
N LEU A 72 -21.51 14.06 -7.30
CA LEU A 72 -22.37 13.86 -8.47
C LEU A 72 -23.87 13.80 -8.14
N SER A 73 -24.22 13.69 -6.86
CA SER A 73 -25.59 13.84 -6.33
C SER A 73 -25.96 15.29 -6.07
#